data_AF-A0A956HA55-F1
#
_entry.id   AF-A0A956HA55-F1
#
_cell.length_a   1.000
_cell.length_b   1.000
_cell.length_c   1.000
_cell.angle_alpha   90.00
_cell.angle_beta   90.00
_cell.angle_gamma   90.00
#
_symmetry.space_group_name_H-M   'P 1'
#
loop_
_entity.id
_entity.type
_entity.pdbx_description
1 polymer ?
#
loop_
_entity_poly.entity_id
_entity_poly.type
_entity_poly.pdbx_seq_one_letter_code
_entity_poly.pdbx_strand_id
1 'polypeptide(L)'
;WREDRAFAVLETIMTAPVVVASWINLQYYGSTVDNRHFGCGDKLLHNVVGTIGVLEGRGGDLRAGLPRQSVADGEGPVHEPVRLAVAIEAPTAAIEGVLSRHSSLRELVDKGWLLLFAIDDDGAVARQYQAQGWRDVRASLSATLPSLRVAP
;
A
#
# COMPACT_ATOMS: atom_id res chain seq x y z
N TRP A 1 -22.73 4.43 -2.64
CA TRP A 1 -22.74 5.91 -2.71
C TRP A 1 -24.14 6.50 -2.98
N ARG A 2 -25.01 5.84 -3.75
CA ARG A 2 -26.37 6.36 -4.08
C ARG A 2 -27.23 6.69 -2.85
N GLU A 3 -27.03 6.00 -1.74
CA GLU A 3 -27.71 6.25 -0.46
C GLU A 3 -26.97 7.24 0.45
N ASP A 4 -25.71 7.56 0.13
CA ASP A 4 -24.84 8.45 0.90
C ASP A 4 -24.94 9.88 0.37
N ARG A 5 -26.06 10.54 0.66
CA ARG A 5 -26.42 11.86 0.06
C ARG A 5 -25.39 12.96 0.30
N ALA A 6 -24.57 12.85 1.34
CA ALA A 6 -23.53 13.82 1.69
C ALA A 6 -22.10 13.27 1.51
N PHE A 7 -21.96 12.03 1.00
CA PHE A 7 -20.68 11.34 0.86
C PHE A 7 -19.90 11.17 2.19
N ALA A 8 -20.59 11.10 3.32
CA ALA A 8 -19.97 10.99 4.64
C ALA A 8 -19.38 9.58 4.88
N VAL A 9 -20.04 8.55 4.34
CA VAL A 9 -19.53 7.17 4.38
C VAL A 9 -18.33 7.02 3.44
N LEU A 10 -18.42 7.61 2.23
CA LEU A 10 -17.28 7.67 1.31
C LEU A 10 -16.07 8.33 1.99
N GLU A 11 -16.27 9.49 2.60
CA GLU A 11 -15.21 10.20 3.32
C GLU A 11 -14.61 9.32 4.42
N THR A 12 -15.44 8.69 5.25
CA THR A 12 -14.99 7.78 6.32
C THR A 12 -14.14 6.63 5.78
N ILE A 13 -14.57 5.98 4.69
CA ILE A 13 -13.83 4.87 4.07
C ILE A 13 -12.48 5.36 3.53
N MET A 14 -12.47 6.51 2.86
CA MET A 14 -11.25 7.07 2.29
C MET A 14 -10.25 7.53 3.35
N THR A 15 -10.72 8.03 4.50
CA THR A 15 -9.83 8.59 5.54
C THR A 15 -9.42 7.60 6.61
N ALA A 16 -10.15 6.49 6.79
CA ALA A 16 -9.81 5.48 7.80
C ALA A 16 -9.23 4.20 7.19
N PRO A 17 -10.03 3.26 6.62
CA PRO A 17 -9.50 1.98 6.16
C PRO A 17 -8.50 2.12 5.01
N VAL A 18 -8.68 3.06 4.08
CA VAL A 18 -7.71 3.30 3.00
C VAL A 18 -6.37 3.78 3.55
N VAL A 19 -6.38 4.68 4.53
CA VAL A 19 -5.15 5.18 5.18
C VAL A 19 -4.45 4.06 5.94
N VAL A 20 -5.17 3.26 6.72
CA VAL A 20 -4.60 2.11 7.43
C VAL A 20 -4.00 1.09 6.45
N ALA A 21 -4.71 0.77 5.38
CA ALA A 21 -4.21 -0.13 4.34
C ALA A 21 -2.94 0.42 3.68
N SER A 22 -2.86 1.75 3.46
CA SER A 22 -1.67 2.40 2.92
C SER A 22 -0.47 2.24 3.85
N TRP A 23 -0.66 2.39 5.17
CA TRP A 23 0.43 2.24 6.14
C TRP A 23 0.97 0.81 6.17
N ILE A 24 0.09 -0.18 6.15
CA ILE A 24 0.48 -1.58 6.09
C ILE A 24 1.27 -1.84 4.79
N ASN A 25 0.73 -1.43 3.63
CA ASN A 25 1.41 -1.62 2.34
C ASN A 25 2.78 -0.95 2.31
N LEU A 26 2.92 0.27 2.83
CA LEU A 26 4.19 0.99 2.86
C LEU A 26 5.23 0.31 3.76
N GLN A 27 4.82 -0.29 4.89
CA GLN A 27 5.73 -1.06 5.74
C GLN A 27 6.30 -2.27 5.01
N TYR A 28 5.45 -3.04 4.32
CA TYR A 28 5.90 -4.16 3.50
C TYR A 28 6.77 -3.68 2.34
N TYR A 29 6.32 -2.68 1.59
CA TYR A 29 7.07 -2.15 0.45
C TYR A 29 8.48 -1.66 0.85
N GLY A 30 8.56 -0.78 1.85
CA GLY A 30 9.84 -0.23 2.30
C GLY A 30 10.76 -1.32 2.85
N SER A 31 10.21 -2.20 3.69
CA SER A 31 10.99 -3.29 4.29
C SER A 31 11.48 -4.33 3.28
N THR A 32 10.77 -4.52 2.16
CA THR A 32 11.18 -5.38 1.05
C THR A 32 12.22 -4.71 0.16
N VAL A 33 12.02 -3.45 -0.24
CA VAL A 33 12.91 -2.76 -1.19
C VAL A 33 14.26 -2.43 -0.57
N ASP A 34 14.27 -1.96 0.68
CA ASP A 34 15.50 -1.61 1.39
C ASP A 34 15.30 -1.78 2.90
N ASN A 35 15.43 -3.03 3.35
CA ASN A 35 15.30 -3.36 4.77
C ASN A 35 16.36 -2.67 5.64
N ARG A 36 17.49 -2.25 5.07
CA ARG A 36 18.55 -1.58 5.83
C ARG A 36 18.07 -0.23 6.34
N HIS A 37 17.39 0.54 5.49
CA HIS A 37 16.92 1.88 5.82
C HIS A 37 15.46 1.91 6.30
N PHE A 38 14.59 1.07 5.75
CA PHE A 38 13.14 1.10 6.01
C PHE A 38 12.61 -0.14 6.74
N GLY A 39 13.49 -1.05 7.16
CA GLY A 39 13.15 -2.22 7.98
C GLY A 39 13.93 -2.27 9.28
N CYS A 40 13.56 -3.22 10.14
CA CYS A 40 14.20 -3.39 11.45
C CYS A 40 15.38 -4.38 11.44
N GLY A 41 15.73 -4.95 10.28
CA GLY A 41 16.87 -5.83 10.11
C GLY A 41 16.52 -7.30 10.35
N ASP A 42 17.43 -8.02 11.00
CA ASP A 42 17.27 -9.44 11.25
C ASP A 42 16.47 -9.67 12.54
N LYS A 43 15.48 -10.57 12.50
CA LYS A 43 14.69 -10.99 13.67
C LYS A 43 15.53 -11.82 14.66
N LEU A 44 16.59 -12.48 14.20
CA LEU A 44 17.50 -13.29 15.01
C LEU A 44 18.80 -12.51 15.21
N LEU A 45 19.00 -11.99 16.43
CA LEU A 45 20.23 -11.32 16.81
C LEU A 45 20.97 -12.18 17.82
N HIS A 46 21.65 -13.19 17.30
CA HIS A 46 22.49 -14.11 18.06
C HIS A 46 23.96 -13.83 17.73
N ASN A 47 24.70 -13.24 18.67
CA ASN A 47 26.15 -13.07 18.54
C ASN A 47 26.84 -14.22 19.26
N VAL A 48 27.47 -15.14 18.52
CA VAL A 48 28.23 -16.27 19.10
C VAL A 48 29.47 -15.74 19.82
N VAL A 49 29.64 -16.05 21.10
CA VAL A 49 30.80 -15.65 21.91
C VAL A 49 31.64 -16.88 22.22
N GLY A 50 32.63 -17.14 21.36
CA GLY A 50 33.49 -18.32 21.45
C GLY A 50 32.69 -19.63 21.39
N THR A 51 33.15 -20.68 22.07
CA THR A 51 32.43 -21.95 22.26
C THR A 51 31.54 -21.96 23.52
N ILE A 52 31.40 -20.81 24.18
CA ILE A 52 30.87 -20.73 25.56
C ILE A 52 29.38 -20.35 25.55
N GLY A 53 28.89 -19.68 24.50
CA GLY A 53 27.47 -19.37 24.37
C GLY A 53 27.14 -18.35 23.28
N VAL A 54 25.93 -17.82 23.35
CA VAL A 54 25.38 -16.84 22.41
C VAL A 54 24.82 -15.65 23.19
N LEU A 55 25.10 -14.42 22.75
CA LEU A 55 24.46 -13.21 23.23
C LEU A 55 23.21 -12.93 22.39
N GLU A 56 22.07 -12.74 23.05
CA GLU A 56 20.82 -12.32 22.43
C GLU A 56 20.69 -10.78 22.47
N GLY A 57 20.53 -10.13 21.31
CA GLY A 57 20.09 -8.73 21.23
C GLY A 57 20.89 -7.76 20.34
N ARG A 58 20.32 -6.57 20.11
CA ARG A 58 20.97 -5.40 19.45
C ARG A 58 21.18 -4.28 20.46
N GLY A 59 22.42 -3.79 20.58
CA GLY A 59 22.65 -2.37 20.87
C GLY A 59 22.52 -1.55 19.59
N GLY A 60 22.08 -0.29 19.68
CA GLY A 60 21.96 0.66 18.56
C GLY A 60 20.62 1.40 18.50
N ASP A 61 20.45 2.26 17.49
CA ASP A 61 19.26 3.11 17.33
C ASP A 61 17.97 2.31 17.08
N LEU A 62 16.82 2.92 17.45
CA LEU A 62 15.49 2.41 17.13
C LEU A 62 15.31 2.33 15.61
N ARG A 63 14.94 1.15 15.09
CA ARG A 63 14.63 0.92 13.68
C ARG A 63 13.17 0.55 13.51
N ALA A 64 12.47 1.27 12.63
CA ALA A 64 11.09 1.00 12.26
C ALA A 64 10.99 -0.04 11.14
N GLY A 65 9.77 -0.51 10.85
CA GLY A 65 9.49 -1.44 9.76
C GLY A 65 9.58 -2.91 10.15
N LEU A 66 9.58 -3.78 9.14
CA LEU A 66 9.52 -5.24 9.31
C LEU A 66 10.92 -5.87 9.26
N PRO A 67 11.12 -6.99 9.97
CA PRO A 67 12.37 -7.73 9.86
C PRO A 67 12.45 -8.44 8.52
N ARG A 68 13.66 -8.77 8.06
CA ARG A 68 13.90 -9.47 6.79
C ARG A 68 13.08 -10.76 6.68
N GLN A 69 12.98 -11.53 7.76
CA GLN A 69 12.20 -12.77 7.81
C GLN A 69 10.69 -12.59 7.69
N SER A 70 10.18 -11.37 7.84
CA SER A 70 8.76 -11.07 7.58
C SER A 70 8.49 -10.76 6.11
N VAL A 71 9.54 -10.51 5.30
CA VAL A 71 9.40 -10.13 3.89
C VAL A 71 10.13 -11.06 2.91
N ALA A 72 11.04 -11.91 3.41
CA ALA A 72 11.88 -12.81 2.63
C ALA A 72 12.08 -14.15 3.35
N ASP A 73 12.27 -15.22 2.57
CA ASP A 73 12.47 -16.59 3.04
C ASP A 73 13.94 -17.03 3.10
N GLY A 74 14.86 -16.20 2.61
CA GLY A 74 16.29 -16.48 2.58
C GLY A 74 16.86 -16.51 1.16
N GLU A 75 16.05 -16.88 0.17
CA GLU A 75 16.42 -16.90 -1.25
C GLU A 75 15.91 -15.64 -1.98
N GLY A 76 14.75 -15.14 -1.57
CA GLY A 76 14.17 -13.94 -2.17
C GLY A 76 13.03 -13.34 -1.36
N PRO A 77 12.44 -12.24 -1.85
CA PRO A 77 11.25 -11.66 -1.24
C PRO A 77 10.04 -12.58 -1.42
N VAL A 78 9.33 -12.88 -0.34
CA VAL A 78 8.03 -13.57 -0.35
C VAL A 78 6.90 -12.58 -0.64
N HIS A 79 7.12 -11.31 -0.32
CA HIS A 79 6.21 -10.21 -0.64
C HIS A 79 6.79 -9.35 -1.74
N GLU A 80 6.17 -9.36 -2.92
CA GLU A 80 6.53 -8.44 -3.99
C GLU A 80 6.26 -6.99 -3.58
N PRO A 81 7.20 -6.05 -3.83
CA PRO A 81 7.03 -4.66 -3.46
C PRO A 81 6.12 -3.95 -4.46
N VAL A 82 4.80 -4.10 -4.28
CA VAL A 82 3.76 -3.47 -5.11
C VAL A 82 3.10 -2.28 -4.42
N ARG A 83 2.59 -1.33 -5.21
CA ARG A 83 1.80 -0.20 -4.72
C ARG A 83 0.37 -0.63 -4.43
N LEU A 84 -0.20 -0.16 -3.32
CA LEU A 84 -1.61 -0.36 -3.02
C LEU A 84 -2.49 0.30 -4.09
N ALA A 85 -3.40 -0.48 -4.67
CA ALA A 85 -4.44 0.00 -5.56
C ALA A 85 -5.80 -0.01 -4.85
N VAL A 86 -6.51 1.11 -4.91
CA VAL A 86 -7.85 1.30 -4.34
C VAL A 86 -8.79 1.67 -5.47
N ALA A 87 -9.84 0.88 -5.67
CA ALA A 87 -10.90 1.17 -6.62
C ALA A 87 -12.19 1.49 -5.86
N ILE A 88 -12.77 2.66 -6.14
CA ILE A 88 -13.95 3.17 -5.44
C ILE A 88 -15.09 3.37 -6.43
N GLU A 89 -16.24 2.75 -6.16
CA GLU A 89 -17.49 3.05 -6.85
C GLU A 89 -18.13 4.29 -6.25
N ALA A 90 -17.80 5.45 -6.79
CA ALA A 90 -18.39 6.74 -6.44
C ALA A 90 -18.12 7.79 -7.55
N PRO A 91 -18.94 8.85 -7.65
CA PRO A 91 -18.67 9.94 -8.58
C PRO A 91 -17.28 10.53 -8.36
N THR A 92 -16.51 10.69 -9.45
CA THR A 92 -15.15 11.26 -9.41
C THR A 92 -15.06 12.60 -8.68
N ALA A 93 -16.05 13.48 -8.89
CA ALA A 93 -16.14 14.76 -8.18
C ALA A 93 -16.32 14.60 -6.65
N ALA A 94 -17.00 13.55 -6.19
CA ALA A 94 -17.15 13.29 -4.75
C ALA A 94 -15.82 12.80 -4.14
N ILE A 95 -15.12 11.91 -4.84
CA ILE A 95 -13.79 11.44 -4.46
C ILE A 95 -12.80 12.62 -4.39
N GLU A 96 -12.77 13.48 -5.41
CA GLU A 96 -11.97 14.71 -5.42
C GLU A 96 -12.34 15.65 -4.29
N GLY A 97 -13.63 15.77 -3.98
CA GLY A 97 -14.12 16.54 -2.84
C GLY A 97 -13.47 16.08 -1.53
N VAL A 98 -13.39 14.77 -1.30
CA VAL A 98 -12.69 14.20 -0.13
C VAL A 98 -11.20 14.49 -0.18
N LEU A 99 -10.53 14.26 -1.32
CA LEU A 99 -9.08 14.55 -1.47
C LEU A 99 -8.76 16.03 -1.21
N SER A 100 -9.66 16.95 -1.57
CA SER A 100 -9.48 18.38 -1.32
C SER A 100 -9.53 18.76 0.17
N ARG A 101 -10.26 17.99 0.99
CA ARG A 101 -10.40 18.21 2.44
C ARG A 101 -9.30 17.54 3.25
N HIS A 102 -8.66 16.49 2.71
CA HIS A 102 -7.70 15.65 3.42
C HIS A 102 -6.35 15.63 2.72
N SER A 103 -5.49 16.61 3.04
CA SER A 103 -4.18 16.78 2.39
C SER A 103 -3.26 15.56 2.51
N SER A 104 -3.23 14.90 3.67
CA SER A 104 -2.42 13.70 3.89
C SER A 104 -2.81 12.54 2.97
N LEU A 105 -4.12 12.32 2.78
CA LEU A 105 -4.62 11.32 1.84
C LEU A 105 -4.29 11.71 0.40
N ARG A 106 -4.50 12.99 0.05
CA ARG A 106 -4.17 13.51 -1.28
C ARG A 106 -2.69 13.31 -1.61
N GLU A 107 -1.79 13.60 -0.67
CA GLU A 107 -0.36 13.41 -0.89
C GLU A 107 0.04 11.95 -1.14
N LEU A 108 -0.64 10.99 -0.53
CA LEU A 108 -0.41 9.57 -0.81
C LEU A 108 -0.68 9.25 -2.28
N VAL A 109 -1.74 9.81 -2.85
CA VAL A 109 -2.13 9.57 -4.24
C VAL A 109 -1.28 10.40 -5.20
N ASP A 110 -1.13 11.71 -4.95
CA ASP A 110 -0.40 12.64 -5.82
C ASP A 110 1.08 12.26 -5.95
N LYS A 111 1.69 11.71 -4.89
CA LYS A 111 3.10 11.25 -4.90
C LYS A 111 3.24 9.80 -5.35
N GLY A 112 2.16 9.13 -5.74
CA GLY A 112 2.18 7.76 -6.26
C GLY A 112 2.50 6.69 -5.21
N TRP A 113 2.27 6.96 -3.93
CA TRP A 113 2.35 5.97 -2.86
C TRP A 113 1.11 5.07 -2.83
N LEU A 114 -0.03 5.58 -3.31
CA LEU A 114 -1.30 4.88 -3.47
C LEU A 114 -1.87 5.12 -4.87
N LEU A 115 -2.32 4.07 -5.53
CA LEU A 115 -3.02 4.17 -6.81
C LEU A 115 -4.53 4.23 -6.55
N LEU A 116 -5.19 5.28 -7.04
CA LEU A 116 -6.62 5.48 -6.84
C LEU A 116 -7.37 5.37 -8.16
N PHE A 117 -8.43 4.57 -8.17
CA PHE A 117 -9.27 4.32 -9.33
C PHE A 117 -10.74 4.57 -8.99
N ALA A 118 -11.50 5.00 -10.00
CA ALA A 118 -12.95 5.11 -9.94
C ALA A 118 -13.60 3.99 -10.76
N ILE A 119 -14.58 3.34 -10.14
CA ILE A 119 -15.49 2.39 -10.78
C ILE A 119 -16.71 3.16 -11.28
N ASP A 120 -17.11 2.90 -12.52
CA ASP A 120 -18.28 3.52 -13.15
C ASP A 120 -19.61 2.84 -12.73
N ASP A 121 -20.72 3.35 -13.26
CA ASP A 121 -22.06 2.80 -12.99
C ASP A 121 -22.28 1.38 -13.56
N ASP A 122 -21.44 0.95 -14.52
CA ASP A 122 -21.46 -0.40 -15.09
C ASP A 122 -20.61 -1.39 -14.26
N GLY A 123 -19.97 -0.91 -13.18
CA GLY A 123 -19.11 -1.72 -12.31
C GLY A 123 -17.69 -1.92 -12.83
N ALA A 124 -17.28 -1.22 -13.90
CA ALA A 124 -15.94 -1.34 -14.47
C ALA A 124 -14.98 -0.27 -13.92
N VAL A 125 -13.71 -0.64 -13.73
CA VAL A 125 -12.66 0.33 -13.40
C VAL A 125 -12.42 1.21 -14.62
N ALA A 126 -12.85 2.46 -14.53
CA ALA A 126 -12.92 3.34 -15.69
C ALA A 126 -11.83 4.39 -15.72
N ARG A 127 -11.49 4.94 -14.54
CA ARG A 127 -10.59 6.09 -14.45
C ARG A 127 -9.57 5.88 -13.35
N GLN A 128 -8.36 6.36 -13.58
CA GLN A 128 -7.31 6.47 -12.58
C GLN A 128 -7.12 7.94 -12.22
N TYR A 129 -7.04 8.26 -10.93
CA TYR A 129 -6.66 9.59 -10.48
C TYR A 129 -5.15 9.78 -10.61
N GLN A 130 -4.75 10.93 -11.17
CA GLN A 130 -3.37 11.39 -11.23
C GLN A 130 -3.31 12.84 -10.73
N ALA A 131 -2.11 13.35 -10.41
CA ALA A 131 -1.95 14.72 -9.90
C ALA A 131 -2.50 15.80 -10.85
N GLN A 132 -2.60 15.50 -12.16
CA GLN A 132 -3.17 16.38 -13.19
C GLN A 132 -4.67 16.16 -13.42
N GLY A 133 -5.32 15.26 -12.67
CA GLY A 133 -6.73 14.91 -12.78
C GLY A 133 -6.98 13.45 -13.17
N TRP A 134 -8.23 13.14 -13.50
CA TRP A 134 -8.65 11.79 -13.89
C TRP A 134 -8.25 11.43 -15.31
N ARG A 135 -7.64 10.25 -15.48
CA ARG A 135 -7.32 9.65 -16.78
C ARG A 135 -8.20 8.44 -17.03
N ASP A 136 -8.74 8.31 -18.24
CA ASP A 136 -9.47 7.10 -18.67
C ASP A 136 -8.50 5.93 -18.84
N VAL A 137 -8.85 4.78 -18.26
CA VAL A 137 -8.06 3.54 -18.28
C VAL A 137 -8.84 2.32 -18.76
N ARG A 138 -10.10 2.47 -19.20
CA ARG A 138 -10.94 1.34 -19.65
C ARG A 138 -10.27 0.52 -20.76
N ALA A 139 -9.66 1.21 -21.72
CA ALA A 139 -8.98 0.55 -22.85
C ALA A 139 -7.64 -0.11 -22.45
N SER A 140 -6.95 0.41 -21.44
CA SER A 140 -5.63 -0.10 -21.01
C SER A 140 -5.70 -1.31 -20.07
N LEU A 141 -6.77 -1.45 -19.29
CA LEU A 141 -6.90 -2.56 -18.33
C LEU A 141 -7.25 -3.90 -18.99
N SER A 142 -7.86 -3.87 -20.18
CA SER A 142 -8.11 -5.07 -21.00
C SER A 142 -6.81 -5.73 -21.48
N ALA A 143 -5.69 -4.99 -21.50
CA ALA A 143 -4.41 -5.46 -22.02
C ALA A 143 -3.43 -5.98 -20.94
N THR A 144 -3.71 -5.85 -19.64
CA THR A 144 -2.66 -6.03 -18.60
C THR A 144 -3.14 -6.62 -17.27
N LEU A 145 -4.10 -7.52 -17.27
CA LEU A 145 -4.26 -8.46 -16.14
C LEU A 145 -3.70 -9.82 -16.56
N PRO A 146 -2.45 -10.17 -16.20
CA PRO A 146 -2.07 -11.56 -16.21
C PRO A 146 -3.03 -12.29 -15.27
N SER A 147 -3.63 -13.36 -15.78
CA SER A 147 -4.55 -14.22 -15.02
C SER A 147 -4.01 -14.46 -13.61
N LEU A 148 -4.72 -13.98 -12.60
CA LEU A 148 -4.55 -14.44 -11.21
C LEU A 148 -4.97 -15.92 -11.21
N ARG A 149 -4.04 -16.81 -11.53
CA ARG A 149 -4.18 -18.23 -11.23
C ARG A 149 -3.94 -18.35 -9.74
N VAL A 150 -5.03 -18.40 -8.98
CA VAL A 150 -5.00 -19.01 -7.66
C VAL A 150 -4.68 -20.49 -7.92
N ALA A 151 -3.44 -20.88 -7.62
CA ALA A 151 -3.07 -22.29 -7.59
C ALA A 151 -3.86 -23.00 -6.48
N PRO A 152 -4.22 -24.28 -6.68
CA PRO A 152 -5.15 -25.03 -5.82
C PRO A 152 -4.63 -25.25 -4.40
#